data_AF-A0A6B3AVV4-F1
#
_entry.id   AF-A0A6B3AVV4-F1
#
_cell.length_a   1.000
_cell.length_b   1.000
_cell.length_c   1.000
_cell.angle_alpha   90.00
_cell.angle_beta   90.00
_cell.angle_gamma   90.00
#
_symmetry.space_group_name_H-M   'P 1'
#
loop_
_entity.id
_entity.type
_entity.pdbx_description
1 polymer ?
#
loop_
_entity_poly.entity_id
_entity_poly.type
_entity_poly.pdbx_seq_one_letter_code
_entity_poly.pdbx_strand_id
1 'polypeptide(L)' 'MAVREIFAGMPWWVKWIAVPVLAIVVFGGLIASLVAFVVGLLFKILIFVILVGGLVFVVRKFMSSSSRNGW' A
#
# COMPACT_ATOMS: atom_id res chain seq x y z
N MET A 1 21.35 29.37 -18.82
CA MET A 1 20.38 30.39 -19.31
C MET A 1 19.49 29.86 -20.45
N ALA A 2 19.97 28.99 -21.35
CA ALA A 2 19.15 28.43 -22.45
C ALA A 2 17.88 27.64 -22.04
N VAL A 3 17.88 26.97 -20.87
CA VAL A 3 16.73 26.15 -20.42
C VAL A 3 15.47 26.98 -20.14
N ARG A 4 15.59 28.23 -19.67
CA ARG A 4 14.41 29.05 -19.35
C ARG A 4 13.67 29.51 -20.60
N GLU A 5 14.36 29.70 -21.72
CA GLU A 5 13.74 30.22 -22.95
C GLU A 5 12.83 29.20 -23.65
N ILE A 6 13.13 27.90 -23.52
CA ILE A 6 12.27 26.82 -24.05
C ILE A 6 10.90 26.82 -23.36
N PHE A 7 10.86 27.10 -22.05
CA PHE A 7 9.63 27.09 -21.25
C PHE A 7 8.98 28.47 -21.10
N ALA A 8 9.64 29.56 -21.55
CA ALA A 8 9.18 30.93 -21.34
C ALA A 8 7.97 31.35 -22.23
N GLY A 9 7.69 30.64 -23.32
CA GLY A 9 6.54 30.93 -24.20
C GLY A 9 5.40 29.91 -24.15
N MET A 10 5.54 28.82 -23.38
CA MET A 10 4.57 27.73 -23.42
C MET A 10 3.27 28.07 -22.67
N PRO A 11 2.08 27.75 -23.23
CA PRO A 11 0.79 28.02 -22.62
C PRO A 11 0.73 27.45 -21.20
N TRP A 12 0.20 28.22 -20.25
CA TRP A 12 0.14 27.84 -18.83
C TRP A 12 -0.54 26.48 -18.62
N TRP A 13 -1.56 26.17 -19.42
CA TRP A 13 -2.27 24.89 -19.42
C TRP A 13 -1.33 23.69 -19.67
N VAL A 14 -0.35 23.81 -20.57
CA VAL A 14 0.60 22.73 -20.88
C VAL A 14 1.46 22.39 -19.66
N LYS A 15 1.90 23.40 -18.92
CA LYS A 15 2.75 23.22 -17.73
C LYS A 15 1.99 22.53 -16.59
N TRP A 16 0.70 22.83 -16.43
CA TRP A 16 -0.08 22.36 -15.29
C TRP A 16 -0.96 21.14 -15.56
N ILE A 17 -1.30 20.84 -16.82
CA ILE A 17 -2.17 19.70 -17.16
C ILE A 17 -1.44 18.70 -18.04
N ALA A 18 -0.80 19.14 -19.12
CA ALA A 18 -0.11 18.19 -20.00
C ALA A 18 1.04 17.49 -19.27
N VAL A 19 1.86 18.20 -18.50
CA VAL A 19 2.98 17.59 -17.76
C VAL A 19 2.50 16.56 -16.72
N PRO A 20 1.53 16.84 -15.84
CA PRO A 20 1.02 15.84 -14.91
C PRO A 20 0.34 14.65 -15.59
N VAL A 21 -0.45 14.88 -16.65
CA VAL A 21 -1.07 13.79 -17.41
C VAL A 21 -0.01 12.91 -18.05
N LEU A 22 1.03 13.51 -18.66
CA LEU A 22 2.13 12.77 -19.25
C LEU A 22 2.89 11.97 -18.18
N ALA A 23 3.11 12.55 -17.01
CA ALA A 23 3.73 11.86 -15.89
C ALA A 23 2.89 10.66 -15.43
N ILE A 24 1.57 10.80 -15.35
CA ILE A 24 0.67 9.68 -15.03
C ILE A 24 0.64 8.65 -16.16
N VAL A 25 0.71 9.04 -17.44
CA VAL A 25 0.74 8.06 -18.54
C VAL A 25 2.06 7.28 -18.55
N VAL A 26 3.19 7.96 -18.35
CA VAL A 26 4.54 7.36 -18.40
C VAL A 26 4.85 6.57 -17.12
N PHE A 27 4.51 7.12 -15.95
CA PHE A 27 4.85 6.55 -14.65
C PHE A 27 3.65 5.92 -13.94
N GLY A 28 2.43 6.02 -14.47
CA GLY A 28 1.21 5.55 -13.80
C GLY A 28 1.24 4.06 -13.49
N GLY A 29 1.83 3.24 -14.37
CA GLY A 29 2.04 1.82 -14.09
C GLY A 29 2.95 1.57 -12.87
N LEU A 30 4.03 2.36 -12.75
CA LEU A 30 4.94 2.29 -11.61
C LEU A 30 4.29 2.80 -10.32
N ILE A 31 3.55 3.91 -10.40
CA ILE A 31 2.77 4.48 -9.29
C ILE A 31 1.71 3.48 -8.82
N ALA A 32 0.93 2.91 -9.75
CA ALA A 32 -0.09 1.92 -9.44
C ALA A 32 0.51 0.65 -8.82
N SER A 33 1.67 0.20 -9.31
CA SER A 33 2.38 -0.94 -8.74
C SER A 33 2.84 -0.69 -7.30
N LEU A 34 3.39 0.51 -7.02
CA LEU A 34 3.78 0.90 -5.67
C LEU A 34 2.57 0.98 -4.73
N VAL A 35 1.48 1.61 -5.17
CA VAL A 35 0.25 1.71 -4.39
C VAL A 35 -0.32 0.32 -4.11
N ALA A 36 -0.43 -0.53 -5.13
CA ALA A 36 -0.91 -1.90 -4.99
C ALA A 36 -0.02 -2.73 -4.07
N PHE A 37 1.31 -2.55 -4.13
CA PHE A 37 2.25 -3.20 -3.23
C PHE A 37 2.03 -2.78 -1.77
N VAL A 38 1.91 -1.48 -1.49
CA VAL A 38 1.66 -0.97 -0.14
C VAL A 38 0.32 -1.48 0.41
N VAL A 39 -0.75 -1.39 -0.38
CA VAL A 39 -2.08 -1.88 0.01
C VAL A 39 -2.07 -3.39 0.21
N GLY A 40 -1.42 -4.14 -0.69
CA GLY A 40 -1.29 -5.59 -0.59
C GLY A 40 -0.48 -6.02 0.64
N LEU A 41 0.57 -5.27 0.99
CA LEU A 41 1.34 -5.49 2.20
C LEU A 41 0.49 -5.25 3.45
N LEU A 42 -0.29 -4.17 3.47
CA LEU A 42 -1.19 -3.87 4.58
C LEU A 42 -2.25 -4.97 4.77
N PHE A 43 -2.80 -5.48 3.68
CA PHE A 43 -3.74 -6.60 3.73
C PHE A 43 -3.11 -7.89 4.26
N LYS A 44 -1.87 -8.20 3.84
CA LYS A 44 -1.11 -9.33 4.40
C LYS A 44 -0.87 -9.19 5.90
N ILE A 45 -0.55 -7.98 6.37
CA ILE A 45 -0.40 -7.71 7.81
C ILE A 45 -1.72 -8.01 8.54
N LEU A 46 -2.85 -7.55 7.99
CA LEU A 46 -4.15 -7.81 8.59
C LEU A 46 -4.46 -9.32 8.68
N ILE A 47 -4.22 -10.07 7.60
CA ILE A 47 -4.37 -11.54 7.60
C ILE A 47 -3.46 -12.17 8.65
N PHE A 48 -2.20 -11.73 8.73
CA PHE A 48 -1.24 -12.26 9.69
C PHE A 48 -1.73 -12.08 11.13
N VAL A 49 -2.26 -10.89 11.46
CA VAL A 49 -2.87 -10.63 12.77
C VAL A 49 -4.04 -11.57 13.06
N ILE A 50 -4.91 -11.80 12.07
CA ILE A 50 -6.04 -12.73 12.21
C ILE A 50 -5.54 -14.16 12.47
N LEU A 51 -4.54 -14.63 11.72
CA LEU A 51 -3.97 -15.96 11.90
C LEU A 51 -3.32 -16.14 13.27
N VAL A 52 -2.52 -15.16 13.70
CA VAL A 52 -1.88 -15.19 15.03
C VAL A 52 -2.94 -15.14 16.13
N GLY A 53 -3.93 -14.26 16.02
CA GLY A 53 -5.05 -14.19 16.97
C GLY A 53 -5.82 -15.50 17.05
N GLY A 54 -6.13 -16.11 15.91
CA GLY A 54 -6.77 -17.42 15.82
C GLY A 54 -5.94 -18.51 16.49
N LEU A 55 -4.64 -18.57 16.22
CA LEU A 55 -3.74 -19.54 16.84
C LEU A 55 -3.69 -19.39 18.36
N VAL A 56 -3.53 -18.15 18.86
CA VAL A 56 -3.51 -17.86 20.29
C VAL A 56 -4.82 -18.28 20.94
N PHE A 57 -5.96 -18.01 20.31
CA PHE A 57 -7.26 -18.45 20.80
C PHE A 57 -7.35 -19.97 20.92
N VAL A 58 -6.92 -20.69 19.88
CA VAL A 58 -6.90 -22.16 19.85
C VAL A 58 -6.03 -22.73 20.98
N VAL A 59 -4.80 -22.24 21.14
CA VAL A 59 -3.89 -22.67 22.21
C VAL A 59 -4.49 -22.46 23.60
N ARG A 60 -5.03 -21.26 23.86
CA ARG A 60 -5.66 -20.94 25.15
C ARG A 60 -6.87 -21.83 25.43
N LYS A 61 -7.68 -22.09 24.41
CA LYS A 61 -8.88 -22.93 24.51
C LYS A 61 -8.53 -24.37 24.91
N PHE A 62 -7.49 -24.93 24.31
CA PHE A 62 -7.03 -26.29 24.63
C PHE A 62 -6.35 -26.37 26.00
N MET A 63 -5.48 -25.42 26.35
CA MET A 63 -4.85 -25.41 27.68
C MET A 63 -5.87 -25.21 28.82
N SER A 64 -6.88 -24.36 28.65
CA SER A 64 -7.94 -24.18 29.66
C SER A 64 -8.84 -25.40 29.84
N SER A 65 -8.88 -26.33 28.87
CA SER A 65 -9.64 -27.58 29.03
C SER A 65 -8.91 -28.62 29.87
N SER A 66 -7.57 -28.58 29.92
CA SER A 66 -6.78 -29.57 30.68
C SER A 66 -6.76 -29.31 32.18
N SER A 67 -6.99 -28.07 32.64
CA SER A 67 -6.92 -27.70 34.06
C SER A 67 -8.22 -27.93 34.85
N ARG A 68 -9.33 -28.30 34.21
CA ARG A 68 -10.60 -28.65 34.90
C ARG A 68 -10.73 -30.12 35.29
N ASN A 69 -9.72 -30.93 35.02
CA ASN A 69 -9.75 -32.38 35.25
C ASN A 69 -8.97 -32.79 36.51
N GLY A 70 -8.40 -31.83 37.25
CA GLY A 70 -7.77 -32.06 38.55
C GLY A 70 -8.80 -31.91 39.66
N TRP A 71 -9.65 -32.93 39.82
CA TRP A 71 -10.19 -33.27 41.13
C TRP A 71 -9.08 -33.92 41.96
#